data_AF-A0A966WA39-F1
#
_entry.id   AF-A0A966WA39-F1
#
_cell.length_a   1.000
_cell.length_b   1.000
_cell.length_c   1.000
_cell.angle_alpha   90.00
_cell.angle_beta   90.00
_cell.angle_gamma   90.00
#
_symmetry.space_group_name_H-M   'P 1'
#
loop_
_entity.id
_entity.type
_entity.pdbx_description
1 polymer ?
#
loop_
_entity_poly.entity_id
_entity_poly.type
_entity_poly.pdbx_seq_one_letter_code
_entity_poly.pdbx_strand_id
1 'polypeptide(L)'
;CSKFGQIIKVKSGSKTLELICDQVGPKIRWQVRSGKGSGSAGTGGSSQASKPGVSAFSIESLPINLASNPWQWPTDTNNFYARTYPVVNIFGRSYQGKAEATLMFNYVKIGTPILAPITGVVLDVRNQPESCDVELYMRASSGEIISLDHISTTLKPDKNRVVKAGEAIGSVTKWECKESFGRFELMYGAEKDKVYTALCPMNFLAPKIKSTSVAAIRDLMVRWNKHVGSGGASAYSNTDLERGVCETETARG
;
A
#
# COMPACT_ATOMS: atom_id res chain seq x y z
N CYS A 1 26.29 -18.99 7.48
CA CYS A 1 26.14 -19.12 6.02
C CYS A 1 26.52 -17.80 5.37
N SER A 2 26.96 -17.81 4.11
CA SER A 2 27.53 -16.63 3.43
C SER A 2 26.59 -15.97 2.41
N LYS A 3 25.49 -16.63 2.02
CA LYS A 3 24.52 -16.11 1.06
C LYS A 3 23.09 -16.49 1.46
N PHE A 4 22.22 -15.48 1.60
CA PHE A 4 20.80 -15.67 1.86
C PHE A 4 20.15 -16.55 0.78
N GLY A 5 19.27 -17.47 1.19
CA GLY A 5 18.61 -18.42 0.30
C GLY A 5 19.49 -19.59 -0.16
N GLN A 6 20.76 -19.66 0.27
CA GLN A 6 21.57 -20.86 0.05
C GLN A 6 20.93 -22.05 0.77
N ILE A 7 20.83 -23.19 0.09
CA ILE A 7 20.31 -24.44 0.65
C ILE A 7 21.44 -25.46 0.63
N ILE A 8 21.62 -26.16 1.74
CA ILE A 8 22.56 -27.28 1.83
C ILE A 8 21.87 -28.48 2.44
N LYS A 9 22.33 -29.67 2.08
CA LYS A 9 21.90 -30.93 2.69
C LYS A 9 23.02 -31.43 3.59
N VAL A 10 22.71 -31.62 4.86
CA VAL A 10 23.66 -32.11 5.86
C VAL A 10 23.20 -33.47 6.34
N LYS A 11 24.07 -34.47 6.28
CA LYS A 11 23.80 -35.79 6.86
C LYS A 11 24.11 -35.76 8.36
N SER A 12 23.16 -36.22 9.16
CA SER A 12 23.35 -36.46 10.60
C SER A 12 22.83 -37.87 10.91
N GLY A 13 23.77 -38.80 11.11
CA GLY A 13 23.47 -40.23 11.17
C GLY A 13 22.81 -40.73 9.88
N SER A 14 21.68 -41.43 10.02
CA SER A 14 20.88 -41.93 8.88
C SER A 14 19.92 -40.90 8.27
N LYS A 15 19.84 -39.69 8.83
CA LYS A 15 18.92 -38.65 8.36
C LYS A 15 19.67 -37.60 7.53
N THR A 16 19.05 -37.16 6.44
CA THR A 16 19.49 -35.98 5.69
C THR A 16 18.60 -34.81 6.07
N LEU A 17 19.20 -33.76 6.61
CA LEU A 17 18.53 -32.51 6.94
C LEU A 17 18.78 -31.51 5.83
N GLU A 18 17.73 -30.85 5.36
CA GLU A 18 17.86 -29.71 4.45
C GLU A 18 17.87 -28.44 5.29
N LEU A 19 18.98 -27.70 5.21
CA LEU A 19 19.17 -26.42 5.88
C LEU A 19 19.05 -25.30 4.85
N ILE A 20 18.28 -24.26 5.20
CA ILE A 20 18.20 -23.02 4.43
C ILE A 20 18.89 -21.89 5.19
N CYS A 21 19.69 -21.09 4.48
CA CYS A 21 20.32 -19.90 5.03
C CYS A 21 19.30 -18.76 4.97
N ASP A 22 18.70 -18.45 6.11
CA ASP A 22 17.61 -17.48 6.22
C ASP A 22 18.00 -16.32 7.14
N GLN A 23 17.34 -15.18 6.96
CA GLN A 23 17.53 -13.99 7.76
C GLN A 23 16.57 -14.02 8.95
N VAL A 24 17.15 -14.14 10.14
CA VAL A 24 16.40 -14.17 11.40
C VAL A 24 16.77 -12.89 12.16
N GLY A 25 15.94 -11.86 12.00
CA GLY A 25 16.23 -10.52 12.49
C GLY A 25 17.46 -9.91 11.78
N PRO A 26 18.42 -9.32 12.51
CA PRO A 26 19.60 -8.69 11.89
C PRO A 26 20.72 -9.68 11.52
N LYS A 27 20.50 -11.00 11.68
CA LYS A 27 21.54 -12.02 11.47
C LYS A 27 21.07 -13.08 10.50
N ILE A 28 21.99 -13.55 9.66
CA ILE A 28 21.74 -14.66 8.72
C ILE A 28 22.20 -15.98 9.35
N ARG A 29 21.32 -16.99 9.40
CA ARG A 29 21.57 -18.28 10.08
C ARG A 29 20.95 -19.44 9.30
N TRP A 30 21.49 -20.65 9.52
CA TRP A 30 20.89 -21.88 8.99
C TRP A 30 19.64 -22.28 9.77
N GLN A 31 18.55 -22.61 9.07
CA GLN A 31 17.33 -23.16 9.64
C GLN A 31 16.98 -24.52 9.03
N VAL A 32 16.44 -25.43 9.86
CA VAL A 32 16.02 -26.76 9.42
C VAL A 32 14.66 -26.67 8.74
N ARG A 33 14.57 -27.15 7.51
CA ARG A 33 13.30 -27.23 6.77
C ARG A 33 12.51 -28.46 7.26
N SER A 34 11.52 -28.27 8.11
CA SER A 34 10.70 -29.38 8.65
C SER A 34 9.65 -29.85 7.64
N GLY A 35 9.73 -31.11 7.23
CA GLY A 35 8.72 -31.77 6.40
C GLY A 35 7.75 -32.59 7.25
N LYS A 36 6.44 -32.43 7.04
CA LYS A 36 5.38 -33.42 7.33
C LYS A 36 4.68 -33.68 5.98
N GLY A 37 4.41 -34.89 5.50
CA GLY A 37 4.56 -36.24 6.03
C GLY A 37 4.57 -37.27 4.87
N SER A 38 4.76 -38.53 5.26
CA SER A 38 4.99 -39.74 4.46
C SER A 38 3.75 -40.29 3.76
N GLY A 39 3.92 -41.05 2.65
CA GLY A 39 2.90 -41.97 2.13
C GLY A 39 2.95 -42.33 0.63
N SER A 40 3.79 -43.31 0.27
CA SER A 40 3.81 -44.29 -0.86
C SER A 40 3.21 -44.02 -2.26
N ALA A 41 4.12 -44.17 -3.24
CA ALA A 41 4.08 -44.98 -4.48
C ALA A 41 2.87 -44.94 -5.44
N GLY A 42 3.11 -44.43 -6.65
CA GLY A 42 2.29 -44.64 -7.86
C GLY A 42 2.86 -43.90 -9.06
N THR A 43 3.35 -44.65 -10.03
CA THR A 43 4.03 -44.24 -11.28
C THR A 43 3.15 -43.46 -12.27
N GLY A 44 3.78 -42.51 -12.98
CA GLY A 44 3.43 -42.12 -14.35
C GLY A 44 2.51 -40.90 -14.50
N GLY A 45 2.98 -39.89 -15.22
CA GLY A 45 2.12 -38.81 -15.71
C GLY A 45 2.78 -37.44 -15.67
N SER A 46 3.26 -36.99 -16.83
CA SER A 46 3.58 -35.59 -17.10
C SER A 46 2.38 -34.70 -16.74
N SER A 47 2.51 -33.89 -15.70
CA SER A 47 1.71 -32.68 -15.53
C SER A 47 2.55 -31.66 -14.81
N GLN A 48 2.96 -30.65 -15.56
CA GLN A 48 3.65 -29.45 -15.14
C GLN A 48 2.72 -28.65 -14.22
N ALA A 49 2.64 -29.04 -12.94
CA ALA A 49 1.95 -28.27 -11.92
C ALA A 49 2.90 -27.17 -11.43
N SER A 50 2.72 -25.98 -11.99
CA SER A 50 3.26 -24.74 -11.46
C SER A 50 2.84 -24.60 -9.99
N LYS A 51 3.79 -24.76 -9.06
CA LYS A 51 3.60 -24.30 -7.68
C LYS A 51 3.39 -22.78 -7.74
N PRO A 52 2.31 -22.22 -7.18
CA PRO A 52 2.18 -20.78 -7.04
C PRO A 52 3.33 -20.32 -6.15
N GLY A 53 4.27 -19.55 -6.72
CA GLY A 53 5.20 -18.80 -5.90
C GLY A 53 4.37 -17.85 -5.05
N VAL A 54 4.57 -17.86 -3.73
CA VAL A 54 4.04 -16.79 -2.87
C VAL A 54 4.72 -15.51 -3.38
N SER A 55 4.01 -14.73 -4.18
CA SER A 55 4.50 -13.42 -4.60
C SER A 55 4.60 -12.57 -3.34
N ALA A 56 5.76 -11.99 -3.08
CA ALA A 56 5.86 -10.95 -2.06
C ALA A 56 4.82 -9.87 -2.37
N PHE A 57 4.03 -9.46 -1.36
CA PHE A 57 3.04 -8.42 -1.52
C PHE A 57 3.66 -7.16 -2.14
N SER A 58 2.94 -6.57 -3.09
CA SER A 58 3.32 -5.30 -3.67
C SER A 58 2.10 -4.51 -4.12
N ILE A 59 2.17 -3.20 -3.96
CA ILE A 59 1.26 -2.23 -4.58
C ILE A 59 1.71 -2.04 -6.02
N GLU A 60 0.85 -2.43 -6.95
CA GLU A 60 1.13 -2.52 -8.37
C GLU A 60 0.68 -1.30 -9.18
N SER A 61 -0.20 -0.47 -8.60
CA SER A 61 -0.65 0.81 -9.14
C SER A 61 -0.74 1.85 -8.03
N LEU A 62 -0.50 3.12 -8.35
CA LEU A 62 -1.01 4.19 -7.49
C LEU A 62 -2.54 4.24 -7.61
N PRO A 63 -3.25 4.47 -6.49
CA PRO A 63 -4.70 4.63 -6.50
C PRO A 63 -5.18 5.89 -7.21
N ILE A 64 -4.31 6.89 -7.36
CA ILE A 64 -4.60 8.12 -8.08
C ILE A 64 -3.61 8.24 -9.23
N ASN A 65 -4.13 8.51 -10.44
CA ASN A 65 -3.29 8.78 -11.60
C ASN A 65 -2.73 10.21 -11.54
N LEU A 66 -1.54 10.37 -10.95
CA LEU A 66 -0.86 11.66 -10.83
C LEU A 66 -0.33 12.23 -12.16
N ALA A 67 -0.23 11.40 -13.20
CA ALA A 67 0.19 11.82 -14.53
C ALA A 67 -0.98 12.42 -15.34
N SER A 68 -2.21 11.99 -15.05
CA SER A 68 -3.38 12.74 -15.52
C SER A 68 -3.38 14.11 -14.84
N ASN A 69 -3.81 15.16 -15.55
CA ASN A 69 -3.92 16.51 -15.00
C ASN A 69 -5.38 16.87 -14.65
N PRO A 70 -6.11 16.12 -13.80
CA PRO A 70 -7.46 16.47 -13.38
C PRO A 70 -7.47 17.63 -12.36
N TRP A 71 -6.29 18.13 -11.97
CA TRP A 71 -6.04 19.10 -10.90
C TRP A 71 -6.46 20.54 -11.25
N GLN A 72 -7.18 20.76 -12.34
CA GLN A 72 -7.85 22.04 -12.55
C GLN A 72 -9.07 22.12 -11.64
N TRP A 73 -8.82 22.70 -10.48
CA TRP A 73 -9.81 23.06 -9.47
C TRP A 73 -10.64 24.24 -9.93
N PRO A 74 -11.93 24.31 -9.55
CA PRO A 74 -12.69 25.53 -9.73
C PRO A 74 -11.91 26.69 -9.10
N THR A 75 -11.67 27.75 -9.86
CA THR A 75 -11.20 29.04 -9.34
C THR A 75 -12.34 29.66 -8.54
N ASP A 76 -12.66 29.08 -7.38
CA ASP A 76 -13.61 29.70 -6.48
C ASP A 76 -12.86 30.82 -5.74
N THR A 77 -13.14 32.06 -6.16
CA THR A 77 -12.35 33.26 -5.83
C THR A 77 -12.45 33.69 -4.36
N ASN A 78 -13.22 32.96 -3.54
CA ASN A 78 -13.57 33.39 -2.18
C ASN A 78 -13.21 32.39 -1.08
N ASN A 79 -12.52 31.27 -1.38
CA ASN A 79 -12.18 30.29 -0.36
C ASN A 79 -10.71 29.86 -0.44
N PHE A 80 -9.97 30.05 0.66
CA PHE A 80 -8.53 29.77 0.82
C PHE A 80 -8.12 28.30 0.53
N TYR A 81 -9.10 27.41 0.33
CA TYR A 81 -8.91 25.95 0.32
C TYR A 81 -9.00 25.30 -1.07
N ALA A 82 -9.40 26.03 -2.12
CA ALA A 82 -9.32 25.53 -3.50
C ALA A 82 -7.86 25.59 -4.00
N ARG A 83 -7.05 24.64 -3.51
CA ARG A 83 -5.62 24.55 -3.77
C ARG A 83 -5.38 24.05 -5.18
N THR A 84 -4.50 24.69 -5.95
CA THR A 84 -4.18 24.32 -7.35
C THR A 84 -3.65 22.88 -7.48
N TYR A 85 -3.12 22.31 -6.40
CA TYR A 85 -2.56 20.96 -6.34
C TYR A 85 -3.03 20.25 -5.07
N PRO A 86 -3.34 18.94 -5.12
CA PRO A 86 -3.62 18.17 -3.91
C PRO A 86 -2.40 18.16 -2.98
N VAL A 87 -2.67 18.21 -1.67
CA VAL A 87 -1.65 18.10 -0.62
C VAL A 87 -1.49 16.62 -0.28
N VAL A 88 -0.33 16.06 -0.58
CA VAL A 88 0.01 14.69 -0.19
C VAL A 88 0.55 14.70 1.23
N ASN A 89 -0.18 14.11 2.15
CA ASN A 89 0.35 13.77 3.46
C ASN A 89 0.65 12.29 3.46
N ILE A 90 1.78 11.88 4.04
CA ILE A 90 2.02 10.46 4.23
C ILE A 90 2.36 10.26 5.69
N PHE A 91 1.44 9.64 6.41
CA PHE A 91 1.65 9.41 7.83
C PHE A 91 2.42 8.11 8.01
N GLY A 92 3.34 8.12 8.97
CA GLY A 92 3.95 6.95 9.58
C GLY A 92 4.01 7.09 11.11
N ARG A 93 3.24 8.04 11.67
CA ARG A 93 3.28 8.44 13.07
C ARG A 93 1.88 8.43 13.66
N SER A 94 1.81 8.36 14.98
CA SER A 94 0.56 8.48 15.73
C SER A 94 -0.20 9.78 15.40
N TYR A 95 -1.35 9.68 14.75
CA TYR A 95 -2.34 10.76 14.73
C TYR A 95 -3.15 10.64 16.03
N GLN A 96 -3.03 11.63 16.93
CA GLN A 96 -3.74 11.64 18.23
C GLN A 96 -3.54 10.35 19.07
N GLY A 97 -2.36 9.73 19.00
CA GLY A 97 -2.07 8.47 19.70
C GLY A 97 -2.45 7.18 18.93
N LYS A 98 -3.04 7.29 17.73
CA LYS A 98 -3.35 6.15 16.85
C LYS A 98 -2.31 6.02 15.74
N ALA A 99 -1.64 4.88 15.65
CA ALA A 99 -0.72 4.60 14.55
C ALA A 99 -1.50 4.39 13.24
N GLU A 100 -1.58 5.43 12.41
CA GLU A 100 -2.13 5.37 11.05
C GLU A 100 -1.01 5.69 10.07
N ALA A 101 -0.65 4.69 9.26
CA ALA A 101 0.31 4.86 8.19
C ALA A 101 -0.47 4.88 6.88
N THR A 102 -0.59 6.09 6.33
CA THR A 102 -1.53 6.37 5.26
C THR A 102 -0.84 7.20 4.20
N LEU A 103 -0.88 6.77 2.95
CA LEU A 103 -0.67 7.67 1.82
C LEU A 103 -1.98 8.43 1.59
N MET A 104 -1.99 9.70 1.99
CA MET A 104 -3.16 10.54 2.00
C MET A 104 -3.05 11.66 0.97
N PHE A 105 -4.11 11.86 0.20
CA PHE A 105 -4.25 12.99 -0.69
C PHE A 105 -5.39 13.87 -0.18
N ASN A 106 -5.08 15.10 0.17
CA ASN A 106 -6.06 16.10 0.61
C ASN A 106 -6.34 17.08 -0.49
N TYR A 107 -7.53 17.68 -0.46
CA TYR A 107 -7.99 18.59 -1.50
C TYR A 107 -7.86 17.89 -2.85
N VAL A 108 -8.57 16.77 -3.04
CA VAL A 108 -8.64 15.95 -4.27
C VAL A 108 -9.99 16.15 -4.96
N LYS A 109 -10.00 16.34 -6.29
CA LYS A 109 -11.20 16.78 -6.99
C LYS A 109 -12.28 15.71 -6.84
N ILE A 110 -13.47 16.11 -6.42
CA ILE A 110 -14.60 15.18 -6.31
C ILE A 110 -14.84 14.53 -7.68
N GLY A 111 -15.06 13.21 -7.69
CA GLY A 111 -15.17 12.42 -8.91
C GLY A 111 -13.84 11.98 -9.51
N THR A 112 -12.68 12.35 -8.92
CA THR A 112 -11.38 11.81 -9.35
C THR A 112 -11.41 10.28 -9.27
N PRO A 113 -11.13 9.55 -10.37
CA PRO A 113 -11.14 8.10 -10.36
C PRO A 113 -10.12 7.53 -9.38
N ILE A 114 -10.55 6.53 -8.61
CA ILE A 114 -9.69 5.71 -7.76
C ILE A 114 -9.42 4.39 -8.46
N LEU A 115 -8.15 4.05 -8.59
CA LEU A 115 -7.66 2.82 -9.20
C LEU A 115 -7.34 1.80 -8.11
N ALA A 116 -7.56 0.52 -8.40
CA ALA A 116 -7.14 -0.56 -7.52
C ALA A 116 -5.61 -0.57 -7.39
N PRO A 117 -5.04 -0.44 -6.17
CA PRO A 117 -3.59 -0.47 -6.01
C PRO A 117 -2.99 -1.87 -6.15
N ILE A 118 -3.79 -2.91 -5.93
CA ILE A 118 -3.40 -4.31 -5.95
C ILE A 118 -4.35 -5.11 -6.84
N THR A 119 -3.86 -6.23 -7.35
CA THR A 119 -4.72 -7.28 -7.90
C THR A 119 -5.23 -8.13 -6.74
N GLY A 120 -6.55 -8.32 -6.64
CA GLY A 120 -7.13 -9.01 -5.48
C GLY A 120 -8.65 -9.11 -5.52
N VAL A 121 -9.23 -9.38 -4.37
CA VAL A 121 -10.69 -9.46 -4.19
C VAL A 121 -11.17 -8.39 -3.22
N VAL A 122 -12.42 -7.94 -3.40
CA VAL A 122 -13.07 -7.04 -2.44
C VAL A 122 -13.52 -7.86 -1.23
N LEU A 123 -12.98 -7.52 -0.06
CA LEU A 123 -13.25 -8.22 1.18
C LEU A 123 -14.45 -7.61 1.91
N ASP A 124 -14.49 -6.28 1.99
CA ASP A 124 -15.51 -5.52 2.69
C ASP A 124 -15.66 -4.12 2.08
N VAL A 125 -16.85 -3.53 2.22
CA VAL A 125 -17.14 -2.13 1.89
C VAL A 125 -17.90 -1.56 3.07
N ARG A 126 -17.22 -0.76 3.90
CA ARG A 126 -17.80 -0.18 5.10
C ARG A 126 -18.32 1.20 4.79
N ASN A 127 -19.62 1.41 4.97
CA ASN A 127 -20.20 2.74 4.91
C ASN A 127 -19.82 3.56 6.14
N GLN A 128 -19.44 4.82 5.94
CA GLN A 128 -19.16 5.81 6.98
C GLN A 128 -20.15 6.97 6.81
N PRO A 129 -21.37 6.85 7.36
CA PRO A 129 -22.42 7.86 7.20
C PRO A 129 -22.02 9.23 7.76
N GLU A 130 -21.11 9.28 8.73
CA GLU A 130 -20.57 10.50 9.34
C GLU A 130 -19.74 11.35 8.37
N SER A 131 -19.10 10.73 7.38
CA SER A 131 -18.26 11.38 6.35
C SER A 131 -18.87 11.29 4.94
N CYS A 132 -20.00 10.60 4.80
CA CYS A 132 -20.72 10.38 3.53
C CYS A 132 -19.87 9.68 2.46
N ASP A 133 -19.08 8.72 2.90
CA ASP A 133 -18.14 7.96 2.09
C ASP A 133 -18.09 6.50 2.54
N VAL A 134 -17.16 5.75 1.95
CA VAL A 134 -16.88 4.37 2.33
C VAL A 134 -15.39 4.12 2.47
N GLU A 135 -15.09 3.14 3.31
CA GLU A 135 -13.80 2.48 3.38
C GLU A 135 -13.90 1.11 2.68
N LEU A 136 -13.12 0.94 1.60
CA LEU A 136 -13.06 -0.28 0.81
C LEU A 136 -11.84 -1.11 1.20
N TYR A 137 -12.07 -2.37 1.59
CA TYR A 137 -11.02 -3.31 1.95
C TYR A 137 -10.77 -4.31 0.81
N MET A 138 -9.52 -4.43 0.39
CA MET A 138 -9.10 -5.38 -0.65
C MET A 138 -8.05 -6.34 -0.13
N ARG A 139 -8.19 -7.62 -0.49
CA ARG A 139 -7.22 -8.67 -0.14
C ARG A 139 -6.43 -9.12 -1.36
N ALA A 140 -5.11 -9.07 -1.28
CA ALA A 140 -4.20 -9.60 -2.29
C ALA A 140 -4.22 -11.14 -2.28
N SER A 141 -3.78 -11.77 -3.38
CA SER A 141 -3.60 -13.24 -3.42
C SER A 141 -2.59 -13.77 -2.41
N SER A 142 -1.64 -12.92 -1.98
CA SER A 142 -0.66 -13.23 -0.94
C SER A 142 -1.24 -13.19 0.48
N GLY A 143 -2.46 -12.63 0.64
CA GLY A 143 -3.22 -12.63 1.90
C GLY A 143 -3.29 -11.27 2.59
N GLU A 144 -2.38 -10.35 2.26
CA GLU A 144 -2.32 -8.99 2.77
C GLU A 144 -3.57 -8.20 2.40
N ILE A 145 -3.93 -7.25 3.27
CA ILE A 145 -5.12 -6.42 3.14
C ILE A 145 -4.68 -4.96 3.09
N ILE A 146 -5.27 -4.21 2.16
CA ILE A 146 -5.20 -2.74 2.14
C ILE A 146 -6.59 -2.18 2.40
N SER A 147 -6.65 -0.94 2.86
CA SER A 147 -7.90 -0.18 2.85
C SER A 147 -7.77 1.13 2.10
N LEU A 148 -8.89 1.53 1.50
CA LEU A 148 -9.06 2.72 0.67
C LEU A 148 -10.21 3.52 1.27
N ASP A 149 -9.90 4.62 1.93
CA ASP A 149 -10.88 5.44 2.66
C ASP A 149 -11.21 6.73 1.90
N HIS A 150 -12.37 7.30 2.23
CA HIS A 150 -12.92 8.53 1.67
C HIS A 150 -13.26 8.42 0.18
N ILE A 151 -13.78 7.27 -0.24
CA ILE A 151 -14.19 7.02 -1.61
C ILE A 151 -15.69 6.76 -1.73
N SER A 152 -16.16 6.73 -2.97
CA SER A 152 -17.44 6.16 -3.38
C SER A 152 -17.15 4.99 -4.31
N THR A 153 -17.89 3.88 -4.16
CA THR A 153 -17.74 2.69 -5.02
C THR A 153 -19.09 2.01 -5.20
N THR A 154 -19.24 1.30 -6.32
CA THR A 154 -20.36 0.38 -6.58
C THR A 154 -19.97 -1.08 -6.37
N LEU A 155 -18.71 -1.33 -6.03
CA LEU A 155 -18.22 -2.67 -5.72
C LEU A 155 -18.91 -3.20 -4.46
N LYS A 156 -19.02 -4.53 -4.41
CA LYS A 156 -19.54 -5.26 -3.25
C LYS A 156 -18.55 -6.36 -2.89
N PRO A 157 -18.55 -6.84 -1.63
CA PRO A 157 -17.76 -7.99 -1.23
C PRO A 157 -18.06 -9.19 -2.13
N ASP A 158 -17.04 -9.67 -2.82
CA ASP A 158 -17.15 -10.79 -3.74
C ASP A 158 -15.80 -11.52 -3.81
N LYS A 159 -15.77 -12.73 -3.24
CA LYS A 159 -14.57 -13.57 -3.19
C LYS A 159 -14.22 -14.21 -4.54
N ASN A 160 -15.15 -14.20 -5.49
CA ASN A 160 -14.99 -14.82 -6.81
C ASN A 160 -14.63 -13.79 -7.88
N ARG A 161 -14.90 -12.51 -7.65
CA ARG A 161 -14.51 -11.42 -8.55
C ARG A 161 -13.11 -10.90 -8.21
N VAL A 162 -12.16 -11.17 -9.10
CA VAL A 162 -10.84 -10.56 -9.05
C VAL A 162 -10.89 -9.18 -9.72
N VAL A 163 -10.51 -8.15 -8.96
CA VAL A 163 -10.24 -6.80 -9.42
C VAL A 163 -8.76 -6.69 -9.75
N LYS A 164 -8.43 -6.13 -10.92
CA LYS A 164 -7.03 -5.99 -11.34
C LYS A 164 -6.42 -4.67 -10.88
N ALA A 165 -5.13 -4.68 -10.51
CA ALA A 165 -4.42 -3.43 -10.25
C ALA A 165 -4.54 -2.46 -11.45
N GLY A 166 -4.83 -1.19 -11.16
CA GLY A 166 -5.07 -0.15 -12.18
C GLY A 166 -6.51 -0.10 -12.71
N GLU A 167 -7.38 -1.05 -12.36
CA GLU A 167 -8.81 -0.98 -12.67
C GLU A 167 -9.46 0.17 -11.89
N ALA A 168 -10.34 0.94 -12.52
CA ALA A 168 -11.12 1.96 -11.82
C ALA A 168 -12.16 1.30 -10.92
N ILE A 169 -12.10 1.57 -9.62
CA ILE A 169 -12.90 0.90 -8.58
C ILE A 169 -13.82 1.86 -7.84
N GLY A 170 -13.71 3.15 -8.10
CA GLY A 170 -14.50 4.15 -7.42
C GLY A 170 -14.05 5.56 -7.79
N SER A 171 -14.49 6.51 -6.99
CA SER A 171 -14.09 7.90 -7.12
C SER A 171 -14.03 8.60 -5.77
N VAL A 172 -13.18 9.61 -5.68
CA VAL A 172 -13.15 10.52 -4.54
C VAL A 172 -14.51 11.20 -4.35
N THR A 173 -14.99 11.26 -3.10
CA THR A 173 -16.24 11.94 -2.73
C THR A 173 -15.96 13.21 -1.92
N LYS A 174 -17.01 13.92 -1.51
CA LYS A 174 -16.91 15.12 -0.67
C LYS A 174 -16.30 14.79 0.69
N TRP A 175 -15.34 15.59 1.13
CA TRP A 175 -14.84 15.49 2.51
C TRP A 175 -15.94 15.90 3.50
N GLU A 176 -16.14 15.10 4.56
CA GLU A 176 -17.11 15.34 5.63
C GLU A 176 -18.51 15.75 5.12
N CYS A 177 -19.00 15.11 4.05
CA CYS A 177 -20.28 15.39 3.39
C CYS A 177 -20.47 16.78 2.74
N LYS A 178 -19.73 17.81 3.17
CA LYS A 178 -20.07 19.23 2.94
C LYS A 178 -19.04 19.97 2.10
N GLU A 179 -17.79 19.51 2.09
CA GLU A 179 -16.72 20.26 1.43
C GLU A 179 -16.85 20.22 -0.10
N SER A 180 -16.29 21.24 -0.74
CA SER A 180 -16.20 21.33 -2.21
C SER A 180 -15.05 20.51 -2.80
N PHE A 181 -14.29 19.82 -1.95
CA PHE A 181 -13.17 18.94 -2.29
C PHE A 181 -13.30 17.62 -1.55
N GLY A 182 -12.51 16.64 -1.97
CA GLY A 182 -12.41 15.34 -1.32
C GLY A 182 -11.06 15.10 -0.65
N ARG A 183 -11.03 14.01 0.10
CA ARG A 183 -9.84 13.38 0.66
C ARG A 183 -9.76 11.95 0.14
N PHE A 184 -8.58 11.39 0.09
CA PHE A 184 -8.39 9.99 -0.22
C PHE A 184 -7.24 9.43 0.60
N GLU A 185 -7.39 8.21 1.08
CA GLU A 185 -6.41 7.55 1.94
C GLU A 185 -6.17 6.12 1.46
N LEU A 186 -4.91 5.79 1.19
CA LEU A 186 -4.45 4.41 1.06
C LEU A 186 -3.76 4.01 2.36
N MET A 187 -4.32 3.02 3.03
CA MET A 187 -3.78 2.46 4.25
C MET A 187 -3.29 1.03 4.00
N TYR A 188 -2.14 0.74 4.60
CA TYR A 188 -1.61 -0.61 4.66
C TYR A 188 -1.11 -0.89 6.07
N GLY A 189 -1.44 -2.05 6.59
CA GLY A 189 -0.92 -2.51 7.86
C GLY A 189 -0.77 -4.02 7.87
N ALA A 190 0.15 -4.48 8.71
CA ALA A 190 0.38 -5.89 8.95
C ALA A 190 0.06 -6.19 10.40
N GLU A 191 -0.72 -7.24 10.63
CA GLU A 191 -0.87 -7.80 11.97
C GLU A 191 0.22 -8.84 12.20
N LYS A 192 0.96 -8.70 13.30
CA LYS A 192 1.91 -9.70 13.79
C LYS A 192 1.71 -9.89 15.28
N ASP A 193 1.56 -11.13 15.72
CA ASP A 193 1.38 -11.46 17.14
C ASP A 193 0.21 -10.69 17.79
N LYS A 194 -0.90 -10.48 17.05
CA LYS A 194 -2.07 -9.66 17.42
C LYS A 194 -1.80 -8.16 17.60
N VAL A 195 -0.65 -7.69 17.13
CA VAL A 195 -0.32 -6.27 17.08
C VAL A 195 -0.46 -5.78 15.65
N TYR A 196 -1.41 -4.88 15.42
CA TYR A 196 -1.55 -4.19 14.15
C TYR A 196 -0.47 -3.11 14.04
N THR A 197 0.36 -3.21 13.00
CA THR A 197 1.36 -2.19 12.68
C THR A 197 0.95 -1.53 11.38
N ALA A 198 0.70 -0.23 11.43
CA ALA A 198 0.51 0.54 10.21
C ALA A 198 1.86 0.73 9.51
N LEU A 199 1.91 0.44 8.22
CA LEU A 199 3.11 0.43 7.40
C LEU A 199 2.97 1.43 6.26
N CYS A 200 4.00 2.24 6.04
CA CYS A 200 4.05 3.17 4.91
C CYS A 200 3.80 2.43 3.58
N PRO A 201 2.72 2.74 2.82
CA PRO A 201 2.41 2.06 1.56
C PRO A 201 3.52 2.22 0.51
N MET A 202 4.26 3.33 0.53
CA MET A 202 5.34 3.61 -0.42
C MET A 202 6.49 2.59 -0.37
N ASN A 203 6.66 1.90 0.76
CA ASN A 203 7.67 0.85 0.92
C ASN A 203 7.32 -0.43 0.15
N PHE A 204 6.05 -0.60 -0.22
CA PHE A 204 5.51 -1.80 -0.87
C PHE A 204 5.22 -1.59 -2.35
N LEU A 205 5.60 -0.45 -2.94
CA LEU A 205 5.45 -0.25 -4.38
C LEU A 205 6.23 -1.30 -5.16
N ALA A 206 5.56 -1.92 -6.14
CA ALA A 206 6.16 -2.86 -7.07
C ALA A 206 7.32 -2.17 -7.82
N PRO A 207 8.43 -2.88 -8.10
CA PRO A 207 9.58 -2.31 -8.80
C PRO A 207 9.23 -1.57 -10.09
N LYS A 208 8.23 -2.09 -10.84
CA LYS A 208 7.74 -1.52 -12.11
C LYS A 208 7.19 -0.10 -12.01
N ILE A 209 6.63 0.31 -10.85
CA ILE A 209 6.02 1.64 -10.69
C ILE A 209 6.77 2.52 -9.69
N LYS A 210 7.66 1.96 -8.87
CA LYS A 210 8.24 2.64 -7.71
C LYS A 210 8.91 3.97 -8.06
N SER A 211 9.81 3.99 -9.05
CA SER A 211 10.54 5.20 -9.43
C SER A 211 9.60 6.30 -9.96
N THR A 212 8.70 5.95 -10.88
CA THR A 212 7.74 6.88 -11.48
C THR A 212 6.77 7.44 -10.43
N SER A 213 6.25 6.60 -9.54
CA SER A 213 5.34 7.00 -8.47
C SER A 213 5.99 7.94 -7.47
N VAL A 214 7.21 7.62 -7.02
CA VAL A 214 7.98 8.48 -6.09
C VAL A 214 8.28 9.82 -6.74
N ALA A 215 8.70 9.82 -8.01
CA ALA A 215 8.96 11.06 -8.75
C ALA A 215 7.70 11.91 -8.90
N ALA A 216 6.55 11.32 -9.23
CA ALA A 216 5.29 12.03 -9.38
C ALA A 216 4.78 12.65 -8.07
N ILE A 217 4.91 11.93 -6.95
CA ILE A 217 4.57 12.46 -5.62
C ILE A 217 5.51 13.62 -5.26
N ARG A 218 6.82 13.47 -5.48
CA ARG A 218 7.79 14.54 -5.21
C ARG A 218 7.49 15.77 -6.05
N ASP A 219 7.22 15.62 -7.34
CA ASP A 219 6.87 16.73 -8.22
C ASP A 219 5.60 17.45 -7.74
N LEU A 220 4.59 16.71 -7.29
CA LEU A 220 3.39 17.29 -6.69
C LEU A 220 3.71 18.09 -5.43
N MET A 221 4.58 17.59 -4.54
CA MET A 221 5.05 18.30 -3.35
C MET A 221 5.85 19.57 -3.69
N VAL A 222 6.69 19.54 -4.73
CA VAL A 222 7.44 20.72 -5.20
C VAL A 222 6.48 21.78 -5.76
N ARG A 223 5.51 21.37 -6.59
CA ARG A 223 4.47 22.27 -7.11
C ARG A 223 3.65 22.90 -6.00
N TRP A 224 3.33 22.11 -4.98
CA TRP A 224 2.69 22.60 -3.76
C TRP A 224 3.51 23.70 -3.07
N ASN A 225 4.78 23.43 -2.77
CA ASN A 225 5.67 24.41 -2.14
C ASN A 225 5.79 25.71 -2.94
N LYS A 226 5.85 25.62 -4.27
CA LYS A 226 5.86 26.80 -5.15
C LYS A 226 4.56 27.60 -5.05
N HIS A 227 3.42 26.94 -4.86
CA HIS A 227 2.12 27.60 -4.73
C HIS A 227 1.95 28.31 -3.38
N VAL A 228 2.31 27.67 -2.26
CA VAL A 228 2.15 28.28 -0.93
C VAL A 228 3.30 29.17 -0.48
N GLY A 229 4.45 29.11 -1.16
CA GLY A 229 5.69 29.77 -0.76
C GLY A 229 6.47 28.98 0.29
N SER A 230 7.80 29.07 0.26
CA SER A 230 8.74 28.26 1.04
C SER A 230 8.78 28.53 2.56
N GLY A 231 7.79 29.25 3.10
CA GLY A 231 7.64 29.54 4.53
C GLY A 231 6.19 29.54 5.02
N GLY A 232 5.24 29.12 4.17
CA GLY A 232 3.85 28.94 4.59
C GLY A 232 3.73 27.79 5.59
N ALA A 233 2.77 27.88 6.52
CA ALA A 233 2.52 26.87 7.57
C ALA A 233 2.15 25.46 7.05
N SER A 234 2.14 25.24 5.74
CA SER A 234 1.80 23.98 5.08
C SER A 234 2.82 23.56 4.01
N ALA A 235 3.99 24.21 3.92
CA ALA A 235 5.04 23.82 2.98
C ALA A 235 5.82 22.59 3.47
N TYR A 236 6.21 21.71 2.56
CA TYR A 236 7.10 20.57 2.83
C TYR A 236 8.53 21.04 3.05
N SER A 237 9.25 20.44 4.00
CA SER A 237 10.68 20.67 4.19
C SER A 237 11.52 20.01 3.09
N ASN A 238 12.80 20.38 2.97
CA ASN A 238 13.73 19.69 2.07
C ASN A 238 13.85 18.19 2.39
N THR A 239 13.82 17.84 3.69
CA THR A 239 13.85 16.45 4.15
C THR A 239 12.63 15.67 3.66
N ASP A 240 11.45 16.28 3.69
CA ASP A 240 10.20 15.66 3.19
C ASP A 240 10.28 15.40 1.68
N LEU A 241 10.81 16.38 0.93
CA LEU A 241 10.99 16.27 -0.52
C LEU A 241 12.02 15.20 -0.90
N GLU A 242 13.12 15.09 -0.16
CA GLU A 242 14.16 14.10 -0.42
C GLU A 242 13.70 12.68 -0.11
N ARG A 243 13.18 12.46 1.10
CA ARG A 243 12.84 11.12 1.59
C ARG A 243 11.53 10.59 1.00
N GLY A 244 10.67 11.49 0.51
CA GLY A 244 9.25 11.20 0.40
C GLY A 244 8.69 11.12 1.81
N VAL A 245 7.48 11.63 2.01
CA VAL A 245 6.86 11.54 3.33
C VAL A 245 6.64 10.03 3.61
N CYS A 246 7.45 9.43 4.46
CA CYS A 246 7.39 8.05 4.95
C CYS A 246 8.61 7.93 5.86
N GLU A 247 8.42 8.06 7.17
CA GLU A 247 9.52 7.82 8.09
C GLU A 247 9.87 6.32 8.16
N THR A 248 11.16 6.10 8.40
CA THR A 248 11.94 4.87 8.24
C THR A 248 11.57 3.72 9.19
N GLU A 249 12.06 2.53 8.84
CA GLU A 249 12.01 1.26 9.58
C GLU A 249 12.12 1.43 11.11
N THR A 250 11.23 0.76 11.85
CA THR A 250 11.13 0.67 13.31
C THR A 250 10.34 1.77 14.03
N ALA A 251 9.07 1.44 14.26
CA ALA A 251 8.37 1.78 15.49
C ALA A 251 9.30 1.57 16.70
N ARG A 252 9.66 2.65 17.38
CA ARG A 252 10.03 2.67 18.79
C ARG A 252 9.44 3.93 19.42
N GLY A 253 8.25 3.77 19.99
CA GLY A 253 7.90 4.38 21.28
C GLY A 253 8.05 3.28 22.33
#